data_AF-A0A7S4CV59-F1
#
_entry.id   AF-A0A7S4CV59-F1
#
_cell.length_a   1.000
_cell.length_b   1.000
_cell.length_c   1.000
_cell.angle_alpha   90.00
_cell.angle_beta   90.00
_cell.angle_gamma   90.00
#
_symmetry.space_group_name_H-M   'P 1'
#
loop_
_entity.id
_entity.type
_entity.pdbx_description
1 polymer ?
#
loop_
_entity_poly.entity_id
_entity_poly.type
_entity_poly.pdbx_seq_one_letter_code
_entity_poly.pdbx_strand_id
1 'polypeptide(L)'
;MRLNVVLNGLSRDLTGGPLSILRFMNSMLKYTELGMRLILIDGTGLGEEEFRAHAKKYPALELLREKGLYVYNAYGVTVAVNPGDLFMATLYYTAFTCDATLRAYPALKNRNFVYFIQDFEPIFYPHNTGYVTALETYRLPHFGIYSTPFLQ
;
A
#
# COMPACT_ATOMS: atom_id res chain seq x y z
N MET A 1 -12.45 -2.41 11.63
CA MET A 1 -12.10 -1.71 10.38
C MET A 1 -10.65 -2.04 10.04
N ARG A 2 -10.28 -2.15 8.77
CA ARG A 2 -8.92 -2.56 8.36
C ARG A 2 -8.43 -1.72 7.19
N LEU A 3 -7.14 -1.38 7.20
CA LEU A 3 -6.46 -0.75 6.08
C LEU A 3 -5.72 -1.82 5.25
N ASN A 4 -6.05 -1.89 3.98
CA ASN A 4 -5.40 -2.73 2.98
C ASN A 4 -4.32 -1.91 2.28
N VAL A 5 -3.06 -2.18 2.60
CA VAL A 5 -1.91 -1.50 1.99
C VAL A 5 -1.46 -2.30 0.78
N VAL A 6 -1.59 -1.69 -0.40
CA VAL A 6 -1.32 -2.33 -1.68
C VAL A 6 0.07 -1.92 -2.16
N LEU A 7 0.95 -2.91 -2.26
CA LEU A 7 2.34 -2.81 -2.73
C LEU A 7 2.53 -3.74 -3.92
N ASN A 8 3.55 -3.51 -4.74
CA ASN A 8 3.86 -4.45 -5.82
C ASN A 8 4.42 -5.77 -5.27
N GLY A 9 5.58 -5.66 -4.63
CA GLY A 9 6.29 -6.73 -3.95
C GLY A 9 7.09 -6.18 -2.77
N LEU A 10 7.89 -7.04 -2.12
CA LEU A 10 8.66 -6.66 -0.93
C LEU A 10 10.09 -7.19 -0.97
N SER A 11 11.06 -6.31 -1.26
CA SER A 11 12.48 -6.70 -1.34
C SER A 11 13.08 -7.04 0.04
N ARG A 12 14.21 -7.77 0.03
CA ARG A 12 14.94 -8.14 1.26
C ARG A 12 15.65 -6.96 1.92
N ASP A 13 16.08 -5.97 1.16
CA ASP A 13 16.89 -4.88 1.73
C ASP A 13 16.05 -3.89 2.55
N LEU A 14 14.71 -3.93 2.42
CA LEU A 14 13.76 -3.06 3.12
C LEU A 14 14.29 -1.63 3.30
N THR A 15 14.45 -0.90 2.21
CA THR A 15 14.95 0.47 2.22
C THR A 15 13.88 1.47 1.74
N GLY A 16 14.19 2.76 1.86
CA GLY A 16 13.41 3.85 1.27
C GLY A 16 11.91 3.75 1.50
N GLY A 17 11.17 3.70 0.40
CA GLY A 17 9.71 3.68 0.39
C GLY A 17 9.08 2.49 1.10
N PRO A 18 9.41 1.23 0.72
CA PRO A 18 8.91 0.04 1.40
C PRO A 18 9.08 0.08 2.91
N LEU A 19 10.26 0.46 3.43
CA LEU A 19 10.47 0.54 4.88
C LEU A 19 9.58 1.62 5.53
N SER A 20 9.43 2.77 4.88
CA SER A 20 8.57 3.86 5.37
C SER A 20 7.11 3.42 5.48
N ILE A 21 6.61 2.70 4.48
CA ILE A 21 5.25 2.12 4.47
C ILE A 21 5.09 1.11 5.60
N LEU A 22 6.03 0.17 5.77
CA LEU A 22 5.96 -0.83 6.84
C LEU A 22 5.99 -0.19 8.23
N ARG A 23 6.82 0.85 8.42
CA ARG A 23 6.86 1.61 9.68
C ARG A 23 5.57 2.40 9.93
N PHE A 24 4.96 2.95 8.88
CA PHE A 24 3.64 3.57 8.97
C PHE A 24 2.60 2.55 9.43
N MET A 25 2.53 1.38 8.78
CA MET A 25 1.61 0.31 9.16
C MET A 25 1.81 -0.13 10.62
N ASN A 26 3.05 -0.31 11.07
CA ASN A 26 3.36 -0.64 12.46
C ASN A 26 2.90 0.46 13.43
N SER A 27 3.09 1.72 13.06
CA SER A 27 2.65 2.88 13.86
C SER A 27 1.12 2.94 13.95
N MET A 28 0.42 2.65 12.86
CA MET A 28 -1.04 2.60 12.86
C MET A 28 -1.57 1.47 13.75
N LEU A 29 -0.94 0.29 13.76
CA LEU A 29 -1.26 -0.79 14.72
C LEU A 29 -1.01 -0.40 16.18
N LYS A 30 -0.08 0.53 16.41
CA LYS A 30 0.27 1.01 17.76
C LYS A 30 -0.72 2.05 18.28
N TYR A 31 -1.16 2.98 17.43
CA TYR A 31 -1.89 4.17 17.85
C TYR A 31 -3.38 4.17 17.44
N THR A 32 -3.84 3.13 16.73
CA THR A 32 -5.23 3.02 16.30
C THR A 32 -5.75 1.59 16.49
N GLU A 33 -7.07 1.42 16.44
CA GLU A 33 -7.71 0.10 16.43
C GLU A 33 -7.81 -0.50 15.01
N LEU A 34 -7.16 0.11 14.01
CA LEU A 34 -7.19 -0.39 12.64
C LEU A 34 -6.35 -1.65 12.51
N GLY A 35 -6.96 -2.71 11.98
CA GLY A 35 -6.21 -3.83 11.44
C GLY A 35 -5.38 -3.38 10.24
N MET A 36 -4.22 -4.01 10.04
CA MET A 36 -3.36 -3.77 8.87
C MET A 36 -3.24 -5.05 8.05
N ARG A 37 -3.43 -4.94 6.73
CA ARG A 37 -3.12 -6.02 5.79
C ARG A 37 -2.19 -5.52 4.70
N LEU A 38 -1.04 -6.17 4.57
CA LEU A 38 -0.16 -5.98 3.42
C LEU A 38 -0.64 -6.85 2.27
N ILE A 39 -0.89 -6.26 1.12
CA ILE A 39 -1.26 -6.95 -0.11
C ILE A 39 -0.16 -6.67 -1.12
N LEU A 40 0.52 -7.73 -1.56
CA LEU A 40 1.49 -7.68 -2.64
C LEU A 40 0.81 -8.17 -3.92
N ILE A 41 0.87 -7.35 -4.98
CA ILE A 41 0.18 -7.60 -6.24
C ILE A 41 0.81 -8.77 -6.98
N ASP A 42 2.12 -8.71 -7.26
CA ASP A 42 2.78 -9.63 -8.20
C ASP A 42 3.49 -10.80 -7.54
N GLY A 43 3.58 -10.81 -6.20
CA GLY A 43 4.29 -11.85 -5.46
C GLY A 43 5.79 -11.87 -5.72
N THR A 44 6.38 -10.70 -5.95
CA THR A 44 7.83 -10.55 -5.96
C THR A 44 8.39 -10.27 -4.56
N GLY A 45 9.54 -10.89 -4.25
CA GLY A 45 10.26 -10.64 -3.01
C GLY A 45 9.92 -11.60 -1.87
N LEU A 46 9.68 -11.08 -0.67
CA LEU A 46 9.53 -11.86 0.55
C LEU A 46 8.12 -12.44 0.69
N GLY A 47 8.02 -13.77 0.84
CA GLY A 47 6.80 -14.44 1.29
C GLY A 47 6.42 -14.05 2.73
N GLU A 48 5.23 -14.45 3.20
CA GLU A 48 4.79 -14.12 4.56
C GLU A 48 5.75 -14.62 5.64
N GLU A 49 6.12 -15.91 5.60
CA GLU A 49 7.02 -16.51 6.58
C GLU A 49 8.41 -15.86 6.54
N GLU A 50 8.92 -15.61 5.33
CA GLU A 50 10.21 -14.97 5.13
C GLU A 50 10.20 -13.52 5.62
N PHE A 51 9.13 -12.77 5.34
CA PHE A 51 8.92 -11.43 5.89
C PHE A 51 8.89 -11.48 7.41
N ARG A 52 8.12 -12.40 8.01
CA ARG A 52 8.04 -12.50 9.47
C ARG A 52 9.39 -12.84 10.10
N ALA A 53 10.18 -13.71 9.47
CA ALA A 53 11.54 -14.03 9.92
C ALA A 53 12.49 -12.84 9.75
N HIS A 54 12.46 -12.18 8.60
CA HIS A 54 13.32 -11.05 8.28
C HIS A 54 13.01 -9.81 9.13
N ALA A 55 11.73 -9.54 9.40
CA ALA A 55 11.24 -8.43 10.21
C ALA A 55 11.72 -8.50 11.68
N LYS A 56 12.16 -9.67 12.18
CA LYS A 56 12.76 -9.79 13.52
C LYS A 56 14.00 -8.90 13.71
N LYS A 57 14.69 -8.56 12.61
CA LYS A 57 15.85 -7.66 12.63
C LYS A 57 15.47 -6.19 12.88
N TYR A 58 14.19 -5.86 12.77
CA TYR A 58 13.69 -4.49 12.85
C TYR A 58 12.67 -4.36 13.99
N PRO A 59 13.09 -3.95 15.21
CA PRO A 59 12.16 -3.74 16.33
C PRO A 59 11.01 -2.78 15.99
N ALA A 60 11.24 -1.82 15.10
CA ALA A 60 10.23 -0.89 14.61
C ALA A 60 9.09 -1.54 13.79
N LEU A 61 9.19 -2.83 13.46
CA LEU A 61 8.19 -3.61 12.71
C LEU A 61 7.55 -4.72 13.56
N GLU A 62 7.79 -4.76 14.87
CA GLU A 62 7.35 -5.84 15.76
C GLU A 62 5.84 -6.08 15.72
N LEU A 63 5.03 -5.03 15.89
CA LEU A 63 3.57 -5.17 15.88
C LEU A 63 3.04 -5.60 14.52
N LEU A 64 3.63 -5.07 13.43
CA LEU A 64 3.27 -5.49 12.08
C LEU A 64 3.63 -6.96 11.83
N ARG A 65 4.81 -7.40 12.31
CA ARG A 65 5.26 -8.79 12.25
C ARG A 65 4.34 -9.73 13.03
N GLU A 66 3.69 -9.28 14.08
CA GLU A 66 2.85 -10.15 14.93
C GLU A 66 1.38 -10.11 14.55
N LYS A 67 0.85 -8.93 14.25
CA LYS A 67 -0.59 -8.68 14.08
C LYS A 67 -0.98 -8.38 12.64
N GLY A 68 -0.01 -8.06 11.79
CA GLY A 68 -0.25 -7.78 10.37
C GLY A 68 -0.75 -9.03 9.63
N LEU A 69 -1.77 -8.82 8.79
CA LEU A 69 -2.22 -9.80 7.82
C LEU A 69 -1.41 -9.64 6.53
N TYR A 70 -1.27 -10.73 5.77
CA TYR A 70 -0.43 -10.77 4.58
C TYR A 70 -1.15 -11.45 3.41
N VAL A 71 -0.99 -10.90 2.20
CA VAL A 71 -1.36 -11.54 0.93
C VAL A 71 -0.15 -11.41 0.03
N TYR A 72 0.56 -12.51 -0.20
CA TYR A 72 1.82 -12.48 -0.95
C TYR A 72 1.64 -12.27 -2.45
N ASN A 73 0.58 -12.80 -3.05
CA ASN A 73 0.34 -12.64 -4.47
C ASN A 73 -1.16 -12.47 -4.69
N ALA A 74 -1.58 -11.25 -5.01
CA ALA A 74 -2.95 -10.92 -5.33
C ALA A 74 -3.29 -11.09 -6.81
N TYR A 75 -2.30 -11.38 -7.66
CA TYR A 75 -2.51 -11.58 -9.09
C TYR A 75 -3.36 -12.83 -9.36
N GLY A 76 -4.52 -12.63 -10.00
CA GLY A 76 -5.43 -13.72 -10.35
C GLY A 76 -6.15 -14.37 -9.18
N VAL A 77 -6.07 -13.81 -7.96
CA VAL A 77 -6.78 -14.31 -6.79
C VAL A 77 -7.77 -13.29 -6.24
N THR A 78 -8.89 -13.78 -5.73
CA THR A 78 -9.88 -12.93 -5.06
C THR A 78 -9.48 -12.67 -3.63
N VAL A 79 -9.23 -11.40 -3.29
CA VAL A 79 -8.95 -10.99 -1.90
C VAL A 79 -10.27 -10.60 -1.23
N ALA A 80 -10.64 -11.29 -0.15
CA ALA A 80 -11.84 -10.96 0.61
C ALA A 80 -11.72 -9.58 1.30
N VAL A 81 -12.77 -8.77 1.18
CA VAL A 81 -12.87 -7.41 1.71
C VAL A 81 -14.16 -7.24 2.52
N ASN A 82 -14.12 -6.42 3.55
CA ASN A 82 -15.30 -6.09 4.35
C ASN A 82 -15.86 -4.71 3.96
N PRO A 83 -17.15 -4.41 4.17
CA PRO A 83 -17.74 -3.11 3.85
C PRO A 83 -17.02 -1.90 4.46
N GLY A 84 -16.40 -2.06 5.63
CA GLY A 84 -15.64 -1.00 6.30
C GLY A 84 -14.16 -0.95 5.93
N ASP A 85 -13.67 -1.82 5.05
CA ASP A 85 -12.26 -1.83 4.68
C ASP A 85 -11.86 -0.53 3.97
N LEU A 86 -10.63 -0.09 4.23
CA LEU A 86 -9.95 1.03 3.59
C LEU A 86 -8.86 0.48 2.68
N PHE A 87 -8.48 1.25 1.67
CA PHE A 87 -7.39 0.92 0.76
C PHE A 87 -6.34 2.03 0.78
N MET A 88 -5.08 1.64 0.77
CA MET A 88 -3.94 2.54 0.64
C MET A 88 -3.08 2.13 -0.55
N ALA A 89 -2.94 3.06 -1.49
CA ALA A 89 -2.00 2.96 -2.60
C ALA A 89 -0.62 3.48 -2.17
N THR A 90 0.45 2.89 -2.70
CA THR A 90 1.84 3.26 -2.39
C THR A 90 2.70 3.54 -3.61
N LEU A 91 2.21 3.20 -4.80
CA LEU A 91 2.81 3.45 -6.11
C LEU A 91 1.71 3.88 -7.08
N TYR A 92 2.03 4.59 -8.15
CA TYR A 92 1.03 5.13 -9.07
C TYR A 92 0.09 4.05 -9.62
N TYR A 93 0.61 2.90 -10.06
CA TYR A 93 -0.25 1.83 -10.58
C TYR A 93 -1.11 1.17 -9.49
N THR A 94 -0.66 1.15 -8.23
CA THR A 94 -1.50 0.68 -7.11
C THR A 94 -2.65 1.64 -6.81
N ALA A 95 -2.53 2.92 -7.14
CA ALA A 95 -3.61 3.90 -7.03
C ALA A 95 -4.75 3.56 -7.99
N PHE A 96 -4.44 3.21 -9.24
CA PHE A 96 -5.44 2.68 -10.18
C PHE A 96 -6.09 1.40 -9.65
N THR A 97 -5.32 0.48 -9.07
CA THR A 97 -5.89 -0.73 -8.45
C THR A 97 -6.86 -0.40 -7.32
N CYS A 98 -6.50 0.52 -6.43
CA CYS A 98 -7.37 0.94 -5.32
C CYS A 98 -8.65 1.59 -5.84
N ASP A 99 -8.55 2.57 -6.75
CA ASP A 99 -9.70 3.25 -7.34
C ASP A 99 -10.63 2.29 -8.10
N ALA A 100 -10.06 1.40 -8.92
CA ALA A 100 -10.82 0.37 -9.61
C ALA A 100 -11.54 -0.57 -8.63
N THR A 101 -10.90 -0.95 -7.53
CA THR A 101 -11.51 -1.76 -6.47
C THR A 101 -12.70 -1.03 -5.82
N LEU A 102 -12.54 0.25 -5.47
CA LEU A 102 -13.61 1.03 -4.85
C LEU A 102 -14.82 1.22 -5.78
N ARG A 103 -14.59 1.35 -7.09
CA ARG A 103 -15.65 1.43 -8.12
C ARG A 103 -16.34 0.09 -8.37
N ALA A 104 -15.58 -1.01 -8.38
CA ALA A 104 -16.10 -2.35 -8.66
C ALA A 104 -16.91 -2.94 -7.51
N TYR A 105 -16.70 -2.49 -6.27
CA TYR A 105 -17.36 -3.04 -5.08
C TYR A 105 -18.19 -2.00 -4.32
N PRO A 106 -19.45 -1.76 -4.74
CA PRO A 106 -20.37 -0.82 -4.09
C PRO A 106 -20.62 -1.09 -2.60
N ALA A 107 -20.41 -2.32 -2.12
CA ALA A 107 -20.55 -2.66 -0.71
C ALA A 107 -19.48 -2.00 0.18
N LEU A 108 -18.34 -1.57 -0.38
CA LEU A 108 -17.35 -0.76 0.34
C LEU A 108 -17.96 0.62 0.64
N LYS A 109 -17.92 1.03 1.91
CA LYS A 109 -18.51 2.30 2.34
C LYS A 109 -17.66 3.51 1.97
N ASN A 110 -16.34 3.33 1.96
CA ASN A 110 -15.38 4.38 1.62
C ASN A 110 -15.24 4.46 0.10
N ARG A 111 -15.31 5.67 -0.46
CA ARG A 111 -15.18 5.93 -1.90
C ARG A 111 -13.87 6.58 -2.30
N ASN A 112 -13.07 6.98 -1.31
CA ASN A 112 -11.73 7.51 -1.52
C ASN A 112 -10.72 6.53 -0.92
N PHE A 113 -9.62 6.31 -1.60
CA PHE A 113 -8.49 5.56 -1.06
C PHE A 113 -7.49 6.52 -0.39
N VAL A 114 -6.62 5.99 0.45
CA VAL A 114 -5.46 6.72 0.97
C VAL A 114 -4.32 6.58 -0.05
N TYR A 115 -3.65 7.66 -0.39
CA TYR A 115 -2.50 7.61 -1.30
C TYR A 115 -1.24 8.03 -0.55
N PHE A 116 -0.33 7.09 -0.31
CA PHE A 116 0.95 7.33 0.33
C PHE A 116 1.98 7.78 -0.71
N ILE A 117 2.02 9.09 -0.98
CA ILE A 117 2.82 9.72 -2.05
C ILE A 117 4.21 10.05 -1.51
N GLN A 118 5.22 9.38 -2.04
CA GLN A 118 6.60 9.51 -1.57
C GLN A 118 7.47 10.39 -2.45
N ASP A 119 7.11 10.45 -3.74
CA ASP A 119 7.81 11.18 -4.78
C ASP A 119 6.81 11.57 -5.88
N PHE A 120 7.26 12.47 -6.76
CA PHE A 120 6.56 12.76 -8.00
C PHE A 120 6.87 11.68 -9.04
N GLU A 121 6.26 10.50 -8.92
CA GLU A 121 6.50 9.33 -9.76
C GLU A 121 6.46 9.55 -11.28
N PRO A 122 5.73 10.54 -11.87
CA PRO A 122 5.81 10.80 -13.30
C PRO A 122 7.23 11.05 -13.82
N ILE A 123 8.11 11.67 -13.01
CA ILE A 123 9.50 11.95 -13.41
C ILE A 123 10.33 10.68 -13.66
N PHE A 124 9.87 9.52 -13.19
CA PHE A 124 10.54 8.25 -13.43
C PHE A 124 10.41 7.77 -14.88
N TYR A 125 9.56 8.44 -15.67
CA TYR A 125 9.32 8.13 -17.06
C TYR A 125 9.64 9.34 -17.95
N PRO A 126 10.25 9.14 -19.14
CA PRO A 126 10.26 10.20 -20.16
C PRO A 126 8.80 10.50 -20.56
N HIS A 127 8.52 11.68 -21.10
CA HIS A 127 7.17 12.19 -21.45
C HIS A 127 6.38 11.28 -22.40
N ASN A 128 5.92 10.14 -21.89
CA ASN A 128 5.28 9.04 -22.58
C ASN A 128 4.06 8.58 -21.76
N THR A 129 3.47 7.44 -22.15
CA THR A 129 2.31 6.88 -21.46
C THR A 129 2.54 6.65 -19.96
N GLY A 130 3.75 6.23 -19.55
CA GLY A 130 4.10 6.06 -18.13
C GLY A 130 4.02 7.38 -17.36
N TYR A 131 4.57 8.46 -17.94
CA TYR A 131 4.50 9.80 -17.35
C TYR A 131 3.05 10.25 -17.15
N VAL A 132 2.23 10.17 -18.21
CA VAL A 132 0.84 10.63 -18.17
C VAL A 132 0.02 9.75 -17.23
N THR A 133 0.18 8.43 -17.28
CA THR A 133 -0.58 7.52 -16.40
C THR A 133 -0.24 7.75 -14.93
N ALA A 134 1.03 7.94 -14.57
CA ALA A 134 1.41 8.31 -13.22
C ALA A 134 0.79 9.65 -12.80
N LEU A 135 0.82 10.65 -13.69
CA LEU A 135 0.27 11.98 -13.42
C LEU A 135 -1.24 11.96 -13.18
N GLU A 136 -1.98 11.14 -13.94
CA GLU A 136 -3.44 11.00 -13.78
C GLU A 136 -3.83 10.43 -12.41
N THR A 137 -2.96 9.67 -11.74
CA THR A 137 -3.27 9.08 -10.43
C THR A 137 -3.53 10.14 -9.36
N TYR A 138 -2.92 11.31 -9.48
CA TYR A 138 -3.13 12.44 -8.56
C TYR A 138 -4.50 13.11 -8.74
N ARG A 139 -5.25 12.79 -9.81
CA ARG A 139 -6.62 13.27 -10.03
C ARG A 139 -7.69 12.29 -9.55
N LEU A 140 -7.30 11.07 -9.16
CA LEU A 140 -8.23 10.08 -8.62
C LEU A 140 -8.74 10.53 -7.24
N PRO A 141 -9.96 10.12 -6.81
CA PRO A 141 -10.50 10.48 -5.50
C PRO A 141 -9.70 9.82 -4.37
N HIS A 142 -8.87 10.60 -3.68
CA HIS A 142 -7.98 10.10 -2.63
C HIS A 142 -7.79 11.07 -1.46
N PHE A 143 -7.29 10.52 -0.35
CA PHE A 143 -6.70 11.27 0.75
C PHE A 143 -5.18 11.10 0.69
N GLY A 144 -4.46 12.18 0.43
CA GLY A 144 -3.00 12.17 0.30
C GLY A 144 -2.28 12.13 1.65
N ILE A 145 -1.31 11.23 1.78
CA ILE A 145 -0.28 11.27 2.82
C ILE A 145 1.04 11.47 2.09
N TYR A 146 1.70 12.59 2.36
CA TYR A 146 2.89 13.01 1.62
C TYR A 146 4.14 12.84 2.49
N SER A 147 5.19 12.25 1.92
CA SER A 147 6.49 12.13 2.60
C SER A 147 7.13 13.49 2.89
N THR A 148 6.79 14.52 2.09
CA THR A 148 7.31 15.88 2.24
C THR A 148 6.23 16.92 1.92
N PRO A 149 6.35 18.16 2.44
CA PRO A 149 5.43 19.25 2.10
C PRO A 149 5.48 19.68 0.62
N PHE A 150 6.56 19.37 -0.10
CA PHE A 150 6.72 19.78 -1.51
C PHE A 150 5.83 18.99 -2.49
N LEU A 151 5.20 17.92 -2.02
CA LEU A 151 4.35 17.04 -2.83
C LEU A 151 2.85 17.35 -2.67
N GLN A 152 2.49 18.35 -1.85
CA GLN A 152 1.10 18.74 -1.54
C GLN A 152 0.47 19.64 -2.61
#